data_AF-A0A821A5P0-F1
#
_entry.id   AF-A0A821A5P0-F1
#
_cell.length_a   1.000
_cell.length_b   1.000
_cell.length_c   1.000
_cell.angle_alpha   90.00
_cell.angle_beta   90.00
_cell.angle_gamma   90.00
#
_symmetry.space_group_name_H-M   'P 1'
#
loop_
_entity.id
_entity.type
_entity.pdbx_description
1 polymer ?
#
loop_
_entity_poly.entity_id
_entity_poly.type
_entity_poly.pdbx_seq_one_letter_code
_entity_poly.pdbx_strand_id
1 'polypeptide(L)'
;KWIDESVDYVCKQVYFDDNNDKLEVLKEFVLGEKYFNRNWPLIDQRLTQAGRRLASLLNQLDKNRSSKKLPSNILALIIVLCIVLSLGIIVSLSVYLYRRQKKAQYNVMTPE
;
A
#
# COMPACT_ATOMS: atom_id res chain seq x y z
N LYS A 1 12.92 15.20 10.19
CA LYS A 1 12.31 16.48 9.77
C LYS A 1 10.99 16.80 10.48
N TRP A 2 9.92 15.97 10.37
CA TRP A 2 8.63 16.29 11.03
C TRP A 2 8.72 16.28 12.55
N ILE A 3 9.45 15.31 13.10
CA ILE A 3 9.73 15.21 14.54
C ILE A 3 10.53 16.42 15.02
N ASP A 4 11.58 16.81 14.30
CA ASP A 4 12.41 17.96 14.66
C ASP A 4 11.62 19.28 14.71
N GLU A 5 10.70 19.49 13.76
CA GLU A 5 9.79 20.63 13.75
C GLU A 5 8.85 20.65 14.97
N SER A 6 8.40 19.48 15.42
CA SER A 6 7.55 19.34 16.61
C SER A 6 8.34 19.54 17.90
N VAL A 7 9.56 19.02 17.98
CA VAL A 7 10.44 19.18 19.15
C VAL A 7 10.82 20.65 19.34
N ASP A 8 11.23 21.33 18.27
CA ASP A 8 11.54 22.76 18.30
C ASP A 8 10.34 23.60 18.79
N TYR A 9 9.13 23.23 18.37
CA TYR A 9 7.90 23.87 18.82
C TYR A 9 7.63 23.67 20.32
N VAL A 10 7.69 22.42 20.78
CA VAL A 10 7.44 22.10 22.19
C VAL A 10 8.45 22.82 23.09
N CYS A 11 9.73 22.84 22.69
CA CYS A 11 10.78 23.54 23.41
C CYS A 11 10.61 25.05 23.47
N LYS A 12 9.99 25.68 22.46
CA LYS A 12 9.80 27.13 22.38
C LYS A 12 8.51 27.65 23.02
N GLN A 13 7.47 26.82 23.10
CA GLN A 13 6.11 27.30 23.41
C GLN A 13 5.42 26.56 24.56
N VAL A 14 5.62 25.24 24.65
CA VAL A 14 4.84 24.38 25.56
C VAL A 14 5.40 24.39 26.98
N TYR A 15 6.72 24.54 27.14
CA TYR A 15 7.37 24.58 28.45
C TYR A 15 7.36 25.96 29.12
N PHE A 16 6.48 26.86 28.69
CA PHE A 16 6.38 28.22 29.24
C PHE A 16 4.95 28.50 29.69
N ASP A 17 4.81 29.12 30.86
CA ASP A 17 3.51 29.50 31.43
C ASP A 17 2.96 30.82 30.83
N ASP A 18 1.92 31.37 31.46
CA ASP A 18 1.30 32.65 31.11
C ASP A 18 2.24 33.87 31.25
N ASN A 19 3.28 33.76 32.09
CA ASN A 19 4.27 34.81 32.37
C ASN A 19 5.57 34.63 31.56
N ASN A 20 5.65 33.61 30.70
CA ASN A 20 6.86 33.16 30.01
C ASN A 20 7.93 32.59 30.95
N ASP A 21 7.55 32.17 32.15
CA ASP A 21 8.43 31.42 33.03
C ASP A 21 8.44 29.96 32.60
N LYS A 22 9.62 29.33 32.67
CA LYS A 22 9.75 27.93 32.31
C LYS A 22 8.97 27.08 33.32
N LEU A 23 8.09 26.22 32.83
CA LEU A 23 7.30 25.30 33.65
C LEU A 23 8.23 24.37 34.42
N GLU A 24 8.28 24.54 35.73
CA GLU A 24 8.95 23.63 36.65
C GLU A 24 7.93 22.63 37.20
N VAL A 25 8.22 21.33 37.05
CA VAL A 25 7.33 20.22 37.45
C VAL A 25 6.99 20.23 38.95
N LEU A 26 7.81 20.93 39.76
CA LEU A 26 7.69 20.99 41.23
C LEU A 26 6.95 22.24 41.73
N LYS A 27 6.61 23.20 40.85
CA LYS A 27 5.87 24.41 41.22
C LYS A 27 4.43 24.31 40.74
N GLU A 28 3.49 24.85 41.52
CA GLU A 28 2.14 25.08 41.02
C GLU A 28 2.20 26.09 39.86
N PHE A 29 1.66 25.70 38.71
CA PHE A 29 1.56 26.56 37.53
C PHE A 29 0.11 26.60 37.06
N VAL A 30 -0.30 27.74 36.52
CA VAL A 30 -1.63 27.94 35.96
C VAL A 30 -1.48 28.23 34.48
N LEU A 31 -2.10 27.40 33.65
CA LEU A 31 -2.22 27.65 32.21
C LEU A 31 -3.54 28.36 31.97
N GLY A 32 -3.46 29.67 31.75
CA GLY A 32 -4.62 30.53 31.64
C GLY A 32 -4.94 30.90 30.20
N GLU A 33 -5.71 31.96 30.07
CA GLU A 33 -6.15 32.47 28.77
C GLU A 33 -4.99 32.96 27.90
N LYS A 34 -3.90 33.47 28.50
CA LYS A 34 -2.72 33.91 27.75
C LYS A 34 -2.01 32.73 27.10
N TYR A 35 -1.79 31.64 27.83
CA TYR A 35 -1.24 30.40 27.28
C TYR A 35 -2.13 29.86 26.17
N PHE A 36 -3.46 29.86 26.37
CA PHE A 36 -4.40 29.42 25.35
C PHE A 36 -4.29 30.26 24.07
N ASN A 37 -4.41 31.59 24.17
CA ASN A 37 -4.39 32.48 23.01
C ASN A 37 -3.05 32.46 22.27
N ARG A 38 -1.93 32.25 22.98
CA ARG A 38 -0.59 32.10 22.38
C ARG A 38 -0.45 30.79 21.60
N ASN A 39 -0.90 29.68 22.18
CA ASN A 39 -0.66 28.34 21.63
C ASN A 39 -1.72 27.86 20.63
N TRP A 40 -2.98 28.32 20.79
CA TRP A 40 -4.10 27.89 19.96
C TRP A 40 -3.87 28.03 18.43
N PRO A 41 -3.48 29.20 17.89
CA PRO A 41 -3.27 29.34 16.44
C PRO A 41 -2.13 28.44 15.93
N LEU A 42 -1.13 28.17 16.78
CA LEU A 42 -0.01 27.31 16.43
C LEU A 42 -0.43 25.84 16.40
N ILE A 43 -1.24 25.40 17.36
CA ILE A 43 -1.82 24.05 17.37
C ILE A 43 -2.66 23.84 16.11
N ASP A 44 -3.53 24.79 15.76
CA ASP A 44 -4.36 24.72 14.57
C ASP A 44 -3.54 24.62 13.27
N GLN A 45 -2.49 25.43 13.16
CA GLN A 45 -1.55 25.36 12.04
C GLN A 45 -0.89 23.97 11.94
N ARG A 46 -0.46 23.40 13.07
CA ARG A 46 0.17 22.07 13.10
C ARG A 46 -0.81 20.96 12.77
N LEU A 47 -2.05 21.06 13.22
CA LEU A 47 -3.10 20.10 12.90
C LEU A 47 -3.41 20.10 11.39
N THR A 48 -3.52 21.29 10.80
CA THR A 48 -3.68 21.47 9.35
C THR A 48 -2.50 20.91 8.57
N GLN A 49 -1.28 21.16 9.04
CA GLN A 49 -0.05 20.65 8.41
C GLN A 49 -0.01 19.12 8.47
N ALA A 50 -0.37 18.52 9.61
CA ALA A 50 -0.46 17.07 9.77
C ALA A 50 -1.50 16.46 8.82
N GLY A 51 -2.70 17.07 8.72
CA GLY A 51 -3.74 16.63 7.79
C GLY A 51 -3.28 16.65 6.33
N ARG A 52 -2.63 17.73 5.88
CA ARG A 52 -2.06 17.82 4.53
C ARG A 52 -0.99 16.77 4.26
N ARG A 53 -0.10 16.54 5.22
CA ARG A 53 0.97 15.54 5.12
C ARG A 53 0.40 14.12 5.05
N LEU A 54 -0.61 13.81 5.86
CA LEU A 54 -1.31 12.53 5.85
C LEU A 54 -1.99 12.30 4.50
N ALA A 55 -2.74 13.27 3.99
CA ALA A 55 -3.38 13.18 2.68
C ALA A 55 -2.35 12.94 1.56
N SER A 56 -1.20 13.63 1.60
CA SER A 56 -0.12 13.39 0.64
C SER A 56 0.44 11.97 0.71
N LEU A 57 0.64 11.41 1.91
CA LEU A 57 1.12 10.03 2.08
C LEU A 57 0.10 9.01 1.58
N LEU A 58 -1.19 9.20 1.88
CA LEU A 58 -2.27 8.35 1.40
C LEU A 58 -2.35 8.38 -0.13
N ASN A 59 -2.23 9.55 -0.75
CA ASN A 59 -2.21 9.68 -2.20
C ASN A 59 -1.00 8.98 -2.84
N GLN A 60 0.17 9.01 -2.20
CA GLN A 60 1.34 8.27 -2.68
C GLN A 60 1.16 6.75 -2.55
N LEU A 61 0.58 6.29 -1.45
CA LEU A 61 0.26 4.88 -1.24
C LEU A 61 -0.73 4.37 -2.29
N ASP A 62 -1.77 5.15 -2.60
CA ASP A 62 -2.75 4.80 -3.62
C ASP A 62 -2.15 4.76 -5.03
N LYS A 63 -1.32 5.74 -5.38
CA LYS A 63 -0.55 5.73 -6.64
C LYS A 63 0.35 4.51 -6.74
N ASN A 64 1.06 4.17 -5.68
CA ASN A 64 1.96 3.01 -5.66
C ASN A 64 1.19 1.69 -5.76
N ARG A 65 0.01 1.59 -5.13
CA ARG A 65 -0.89 0.43 -5.24
C ARG A 65 -1.42 0.26 -6.67
N SER A 66 -1.82 1.37 -7.30
CA SER A 66 -2.30 1.38 -8.69
C SER A 66 -1.19 1.18 -9.73
N SER A 67 0.08 1.45 -9.37
CA SER A 67 1.23 1.29 -10.26
C SER A 67 1.77 -0.13 -10.38
N LYS A 68 1.29 -1.08 -9.57
CA LYS A 68 1.61 -2.51 -9.73
C LYS A 68 0.87 -3.12 -10.93
N LYS A 69 0.99 -2.51 -12.11
CA LYS A 69 0.73 -3.19 -13.38
C LYS A 69 1.91 -4.13 -13.63
N LEU A 70 1.61 -5.39 -13.93
CA LEU A 70 2.63 -6.32 -14.41
C LEU A 70 3.36 -5.68 -15.60
N PRO A 71 4.70 -5.67 -15.61
CA PRO A 71 5.43 -5.14 -16.75
C PRO A 71 5.02 -5.92 -18.01
N SER A 72 4.84 -5.21 -19.12
CA SER A 72 4.32 -5.75 -20.38
C SER A 72 5.03 -7.05 -20.81
N ASN A 73 6.34 -7.13 -20.56
CA ASN A 73 7.17 -8.29 -20.88
C ASN A 73 6.75 -9.56 -20.10
N ILE A 74 6.38 -9.43 -18.83
CA ILE A 74 5.91 -10.57 -18.02
C ILE A 74 4.52 -11.00 -18.50
N LEU A 75 3.65 -10.04 -18.84
CA LEU A 75 2.33 -10.34 -19.39
C LEU A 75 2.42 -11.09 -20.73
N ALA A 76 3.33 -10.67 -21.62
CA ALA A 76 3.61 -11.36 -22.87
C ALA A 76 4.13 -12.79 -22.65
N LEU A 77 5.06 -12.98 -21.69
CA LEU A 77 5.58 -14.29 -21.31
C LEU A 77 4.47 -15.23 -20.81
N ILE A 78 3.58 -14.73 -19.93
CA ILE A 78 2.45 -15.51 -19.42
C ILE A 78 1.54 -15.96 -20.57
N ILE A 79 1.23 -15.06 -21.50
CA ILE A 79 0.38 -15.37 -22.67
C ILE A 79 1.02 -16.47 -23.54
N VAL A 80 2.32 -16.34 -23.86
CA VAL A 80 3.03 -17.36 -24.64
C VAL A 80 3.03 -18.71 -23.93
N LEU A 81 3.26 -18.73 -22.61
CA LEU A 81 3.24 -19.96 -21.82
C LEU A 81 1.87 -20.65 -21.86
N CYS A 82 0.79 -19.87 -21.75
CA CYS A 82 -0.58 -20.38 -21.86
C CYS A 82 -0.87 -20.99 -23.25
N ILE A 83 -0.38 -20.37 -24.32
CA ILE A 83 -0.55 -20.89 -25.70
C ILE A 83 0.21 -22.21 -25.88
N VAL A 84 1.45 -22.31 -25.41
CA VAL A 84 2.24 -23.54 -25.53
C VAL A 84 1.60 -24.69 -24.75
N LEU A 85 1.14 -24.43 -23.53
CA LEU A 85 0.45 -25.44 -22.71
C LEU A 85 -0.85 -25.92 -23.36
N SER A 86 -1.66 -25.00 -23.89
CA SER A 86 -2.91 -25.35 -24.56
C SER A 86 -2.68 -26.17 -25.83
N LEU A 87 -1.68 -25.83 -26.66
CA LEU A 87 -1.30 -26.64 -27.81
C LEU A 87 -0.84 -28.05 -27.42
N GLY A 88 -0.03 -28.18 -26.35
CA GLY A 88 0.40 -29.47 -25.85
C GLY A 88 -0.76 -30.37 -25.40
N ILE A 89 -1.75 -29.79 -24.71
CA ILE A 89 -2.97 -30.50 -24.30
C ILE A 89 -3.78 -30.96 -25.52
N ILE A 90 -3.94 -30.10 -26.53
CA ILE A 90 -4.66 -30.43 -27.76
C ILE A 90 -4.00 -31.62 -28.47
N VAL A 91 -2.69 -31.56 -28.68
CA VAL A 91 -1.95 -32.65 -29.36
C VAL A 91 -2.05 -33.97 -28.58
N SER A 92 -1.90 -33.91 -27.25
CA SER A 92 -2.04 -35.09 -26.39
C SER A 92 -3.44 -35.72 -26.50
N LEU A 93 -4.49 -34.89 -26.47
CA LEU A 93 -5.88 -35.33 -26.69
C LEU A 93 -6.07 -35.95 -28.07
N SER A 94 -5.54 -35.33 -29.13
CA SER A 94 -5.62 -35.85 -30.50
C SER A 94 -4.98 -37.23 -30.61
N VAL A 95 -3.78 -37.42 -30.05
CA VAL A 95 -3.07 -38.71 -30.05
C VAL A 95 -3.84 -39.76 -29.24
N TYR A 96 -4.36 -39.37 -28.07
CA TYR A 96 -5.15 -40.26 -27.22
C TYR A 96 -6.42 -40.75 -27.93
N LEU A 97 -7.17 -39.83 -28.54
CA LEU A 97 -8.38 -40.17 -29.29
C LEU A 97 -8.08 -41.04 -30.51
N TYR A 98 -7.00 -40.75 -31.24
CA TYR A 98 -6.56 -41.57 -32.38
C TYR A 98 -6.23 -43.01 -31.97
N ARG A 99 -5.47 -43.19 -30.88
CA ARG A 99 -5.17 -44.53 -30.34
C ARG A 99 -6.45 -45.25 -29.90
N ARG A 100 -7.38 -44.56 -29.26
CA ARG A 100 -8.66 -45.11 -28.82
C ARG A 100 -9.48 -45.62 -30.02
N GLN A 101 -9.57 -44.84 -31.10
CA GLN A 101 -10.28 -45.23 -32.31
C GLN A 101 -9.66 -46.45 -33.00
N LYS A 102 -8.33 -46.49 -33.13
CA LYS A 102 -7.64 -47.67 -33.68
C LYS A 102 -7.90 -48.94 -32.88
N LYS A 103 -7.85 -48.85 -31.54
CA LYS A 103 -8.15 -49.99 -30.67
C LYS A 103 -9.61 -50.46 -30.83
N ALA A 104 -10.56 -49.53 -30.94
CA ALA A 104 -11.96 -49.85 -31.18
C ALA A 104 -12.17 -50.56 -32.53
N GLN A 105 -11.52 -50.10 -33.61
CA GLN A 105 -11.62 -50.76 -34.91
C GLN A 105 -11.00 -52.16 -34.94
N TYR A 106 -9.85 -52.35 -34.28
CA TYR A 106 -9.21 -53.68 -34.20
C TYR A 106 -10.13 -54.71 -33.51
N ASN A 107 -10.75 -54.33 -32.39
CA ASN A 107 -11.67 -55.20 -31.65
C ASN A 107 -12.95 -55.54 -32.42
N VAL A 108 -13.35 -54.74 -33.41
CA VAL A 108 -14.52 -55.04 -34.28
C VAL A 108 -14.16 -56.04 -35.38
N MET A 109 -12.89 -56.11 -35.81
CA MET A 109 -12.44 -57.00 -36.89
C MET A 109 -12.03 -58.40 -36.40
N THR A 110 -11.81 -58.58 -35.09
CA THR A 110 -11.67 -59.89 -34.45
C THR A 110 -12.76 -60.05 -33.38
N PRO A 111 -14.01 -60.33 -33.79
CA PRO A 111 -15.00 -60.82 -32.84
C PRO A 111 -14.60 -62.25 -32.47
N GLU A 112 -14.22 -62.48 -31.21
CA GLU A 112 -14.27 -63.82 -30.62
C GLU A 112 -15.71 -64.33 -30.56
#